data_AF-A0A519QUE1-F1
#
_entry.id   AF-A0A519QUE1-F1
#
_cell.length_a   1.000
_cell.length_b   1.000
_cell.length_c   1.000
_cell.angle_alpha   90.00
_cell.angle_beta   90.00
_cell.angle_gamma   90.00
#
_symmetry.space_group_name_H-M   'P 1'
#
loop_
_entity.id
_entity.type
_entity.pdbx_description
1 polymer ?
#
loop_
_entity_poly.entity_id
_entity_poly.type
_entity_poly.pdbx_seq_one_letter_code
_entity_poly.pdbx_strand_id
1 'polypeptide(L)'
;MDKSQLEDLAAFIREQRSSESNFEKIYAKLEEVNNDEDPEFKSAISDIKEKGVPTYQKAKEASGTAWPEFEKFVSEFEKTVTEAIKKAA
;
A
#
# COMPACT_ATOMS: atom_id res chain seq x y z
N MET A 1 -9.99 3.87 -11.16
CA MET A 1 -10.78 2.91 -10.35
C MET A 1 -12.08 3.53 -9.87
N ASP A 2 -13.14 2.72 -9.78
CA ASP A 2 -14.40 3.14 -9.16
C ASP A 2 -14.37 3.02 -7.64
N LYS A 3 -15.24 3.77 -6.93
CA LYS A 3 -15.31 3.80 -5.46
C LYS A 3 -15.38 2.41 -4.82
N SER A 4 -16.19 1.51 -5.38
CA SER A 4 -16.33 0.14 -4.86
C SER A 4 -15.01 -0.64 -4.91
N GLN A 5 -14.18 -0.44 -5.95
CA GLN A 5 -12.88 -1.12 -6.05
C GLN A 5 -11.90 -0.57 -5.01
N LEU A 6 -11.95 0.74 -4.74
CA LEU A 6 -11.13 1.37 -3.71
C LEU A 6 -11.55 0.92 -2.30
N GLU A 7 -12.85 0.74 -2.05
CA GLU A 7 -13.35 0.20 -0.79
C GLU A 7 -12.89 -1.24 -0.55
N ASP A 8 -12.95 -2.09 -1.58
CA ASP A 8 -12.44 -3.47 -1.54
C ASP A 8 -10.93 -3.50 -1.29
N LEU A 9 -10.18 -2.60 -1.94
CA LEU A 9 -8.75 -2.44 -1.74
C LEU A 9 -8.42 -2.02 -0.30
N ALA A 10 -9.15 -1.06 0.27
CA ALA A 10 -8.96 -0.64 1.65
C ALA A 10 -9.25 -1.78 2.64
N ALA A 11 -10.29 -2.58 2.38
CA ALA A 11 -10.60 -3.76 3.19
C ALA A 11 -9.48 -4.81 3.11
N PHE A 12 -8.97 -5.08 1.90
CA PHE A 12 -7.84 -5.97 1.68
C PHE A 12 -6.58 -5.52 2.44
N ILE A 13 -6.23 -4.24 2.36
CA ILE A 13 -5.06 -3.69 3.07
C ILE A 13 -5.21 -3.91 4.59
N ARG A 14 -6.39 -3.65 5.15
CA ARG A 14 -6.66 -3.85 6.59
C ARG A 14 -6.55 -5.31 7.02
N GLU A 15 -7.08 -6.23 6.22
CA GLU A 15 -7.00 -7.66 6.49
C GLU A 15 -5.54 -8.15 6.47
N GLN A 16 -4.77 -7.70 5.48
CA GLN A 16 -3.40 -8.15 5.30
C GLN A 16 -2.42 -7.47 6.27
N ARG A 17 -2.77 -6.32 6.87
CA ARG A 17 -1.97 -5.58 7.87
C ARG A 17 -1.60 -6.40 9.11
N SER A 18 -2.35 -7.44 9.46
CA SER A 18 -2.13 -8.18 10.71
C SER A 18 -0.81 -8.97 10.78
N SER A 19 -0.09 -9.12 9.67
CA SER A 19 1.17 -9.89 9.64
C SER A 19 2.16 -9.34 8.60
N GLU A 20 3.43 -9.22 9.00
CA GLU A 20 4.51 -8.75 8.12
C GLU A 20 4.73 -9.70 6.95
N SER A 21 4.43 -10.99 7.16
CA SER A 21 4.52 -12.02 6.13
C SER A 21 3.55 -11.78 4.97
N ASN A 22 2.54 -10.91 5.13
CA ASN A 22 1.65 -10.52 4.06
C ASN A 22 2.19 -9.38 3.19
N PHE A 23 3.39 -8.86 3.46
CA PHE A 23 4.00 -7.78 2.67
C PHE A 23 3.93 -8.05 1.16
N GLU A 24 4.29 -9.25 0.71
CA GLU A 24 4.27 -9.61 -0.71
C GLU A 24 2.86 -9.51 -1.32
N LYS A 25 1.82 -9.86 -0.57
CA LYS A 25 0.43 -9.74 -1.02
C LYS A 25 0.01 -8.29 -1.15
N ILE A 26 0.37 -7.46 -0.17
CA ILE A 26 0.07 -6.03 -0.19
C ILE A 26 0.84 -5.35 -1.33
N TYR A 27 2.10 -5.71 -1.51
CA TYR A 27 2.94 -5.22 -2.59
C TYR A 27 2.40 -5.61 -3.98
N ALA A 28 2.01 -6.87 -4.17
CA ALA A 28 1.40 -7.31 -5.43
C ALA A 28 0.12 -6.52 -5.73
N LYS A 29 -0.71 -6.27 -4.71
CA LYS A 29 -1.90 -5.45 -4.88
C LYS A 29 -1.57 -3.98 -5.18
N LEU A 30 -0.51 -3.45 -4.57
CA LEU A 30 0.02 -2.12 -4.87
C LEU A 30 0.46 -2.03 -6.34
N GLU A 31 1.16 -3.03 -6.86
CA GLU A 31 1.57 -3.07 -8.28
C GLU A 31 0.40 -3.15 -9.24
N GLU A 32 -0.65 -3.92 -8.89
CA GLU A 32 -1.88 -4.01 -9.67
C GLU A 32 -2.53 -2.63 -9.82
N VAL A 33 -2.63 -1.88 -8.72
CA VAL A 33 -3.29 -0.56 -8.69
C VAL A 33 -2.40 0.59 -9.14
N ASN A 34 -1.08 0.38 -9.27
CA ASN A 34 -0.16 1.38 -9.80
C ASN A 34 -0.35 1.66 -11.30
N ASN A 35 -1.19 0.86 -11.97
CA ASN A 35 -1.60 1.08 -13.35
C ASN A 35 -2.95 1.82 -13.47
N ASP A 36 -3.47 2.37 -12.37
CA ASP A 36 -4.72 3.12 -12.41
C ASP A 36 -4.63 4.35 -13.33
N GLU A 37 -5.78 4.73 -13.89
CA GLU A 37 -5.92 5.87 -14.79
C GLU A 37 -5.88 7.21 -14.05
N ASP A 38 -6.15 7.22 -12.73
CA ASP A 38 -6.07 8.43 -11.92
C ASP A 38 -4.59 8.83 -11.66
N PRO A 39 -4.12 9.97 -12.19
CA PRO A 39 -2.70 10.34 -12.13
C PRO A 39 -2.25 10.74 -10.71
N GLU A 40 -3.14 11.31 -9.89
CA GLU A 40 -2.81 11.68 -8.51
C GLU A 40 -2.64 10.42 -7.65
N PHE A 41 -3.59 9.50 -7.74
CA PHE A 41 -3.56 8.21 -7.05
C PHE A 41 -2.35 7.40 -7.50
N LYS A 42 -2.12 7.28 -8.82
CA LYS A 42 -0.95 6.59 -9.37
C LYS A 42 0.36 7.19 -8.88
N SER A 43 0.48 8.52 -8.84
CA SER A 43 1.68 9.18 -8.33
C SER A 43 1.92 8.86 -6.84
N ALA A 44 0.86 8.87 -6.02
CA ALA A 44 0.97 8.53 -4.61
C ALA A 44 1.34 7.05 -4.39
N ILE A 45 0.74 6.14 -5.16
CA ILE A 45 1.07 4.71 -5.13
C ILE A 45 2.51 4.45 -5.57
N SER A 46 2.97 5.11 -6.63
CA SER A 46 4.36 5.02 -7.08
C SER A 46 5.34 5.52 -6.02
N ASP A 47 5.04 6.62 -5.31
CA ASP A 47 5.90 7.13 -4.24
C ASP A 47 6.02 6.13 -3.08
N ILE A 48 4.89 5.52 -2.68
CA ILE A 48 4.87 4.45 -1.65
C ILE A 48 5.70 3.25 -2.11
N LYS A 49 5.60 2.87 -3.39
CA LYS A 49 6.41 1.78 -3.96
C LYS A 49 7.90 2.09 -3.90
N GLU A 50 8.29 3.25 -4.43
CA GLU A 50 9.70 3.63 -4.61
C GLU A 50 10.40 3.90 -3.28
N LYS A 51 9.68 4.36 -2.25
CA LYS A 51 10.27 4.63 -0.92
C LYS A 51 10.04 3.51 0.08
N GLY A 52 8.82 2.99 0.14
CA GLY A 52 8.41 2.03 1.16
C GLY A 52 9.04 0.65 0.99
N VAL A 53 9.09 0.13 -0.25
CA VAL A 53 9.66 -1.19 -0.55
C VAL A 53 11.15 -1.28 -0.21
N PRO A 54 12.04 -0.39 -0.70
CA PRO A 54 13.45 -0.47 -0.36
C PRO A 54 13.70 -0.21 1.13
N THR A 55 12.86 0.60 1.79
CA THR A 55 12.95 0.83 3.24
C THR A 55 12.63 -0.45 4.02
N TYR A 56 11.54 -1.13 3.67
CA TYR A 56 11.16 -2.42 4.25
C TYR A 56 12.23 -3.48 4.03
N GLN A 57 12.72 -3.63 2.80
CA GLN A 57 13.75 -4.61 2.46
C GLN A 57 15.04 -4.37 3.25
N LYS A 58 15.53 -3.12 3.29
CA LYS A 58 16.72 -2.77 4.09
C LYS A 58 16.55 -3.06 5.57
N ALA A 59 15.40 -2.73 6.15
CA ALA A 59 15.13 -3.02 7.56
C ALA A 59 15.10 -4.53 7.83
N LYS A 60 14.50 -5.30 6.91
CA LYS A 60 14.38 -6.75 7.02
C LYS A 60 15.75 -7.44 6.89
N GLU A 61 16.59 -6.97 5.97
CA GLU A 61 17.97 -7.46 5.83
C GLU A 61 18.83 -7.11 7.05
N ALA A 62 18.63 -5.92 7.65
CA ALA A 62 19.44 -5.47 8.78
C ALA A 62 19.07 -6.13 10.12
N SER A 63 17.78 -6.33 10.38
CA SER A 63 17.27 -6.75 11.70
C SER A 63 16.47 -8.05 11.69
N GLY A 64 16.24 -8.65 10.52
CA GLY A 64 15.41 -9.86 10.35
C GLY A 64 13.90 -9.63 10.50
N THR A 65 13.50 -8.50 11.10
CA THR A 65 12.12 -8.02 11.23
C THR A 65 12.08 -6.55 10.83
N ALA A 66 11.04 -6.15 10.09
CA ALA A 66 10.82 -4.80 9.58
C ALA A 66 9.39 -4.33 9.85
N TRP A 67 8.83 -4.77 10.99
CA TRP A 67 7.46 -4.46 11.39
C TRP A 67 7.16 -2.95 11.39
N PRO A 68 8.03 -2.07 11.93
CA PRO A 68 7.78 -0.62 11.90
C PRO A 68 7.69 -0.06 10.48
N GLU A 69 8.56 -0.53 9.58
CA GLU A 69 8.60 -0.10 8.18
C GLU A 69 7.40 -0.66 7.40
N PHE A 70 7.03 -1.92 7.67
CA PHE A 70 5.82 -2.53 7.16
C PHE A 70 4.57 -1.76 7.59
N GLU A 71 4.42 -1.43 8.87
CA GLU A 71 3.27 -0.67 9.36
C GLU A 71 3.19 0.73 8.73
N LYS A 72 4.32 1.40 8.52
CA LYS A 72 4.36 2.69 7.82
C LYS A 72 3.89 2.53 6.38
N PHE A 73 4.47 1.59 5.64
CA PHE A 73 4.09 1.29 4.26
C PHE A 73 2.58 1.00 4.13
N VAL A 74 2.05 0.11 4.97
CA VAL A 74 0.63 -0.25 4.97
C VAL A 74 -0.25 0.94 5.33
N SER A 75 0.15 1.74 6.32
CA SER A 75 -0.61 2.93 6.75
C SER A 75 -0.65 4.01 5.67
N GLU A 76 0.47 4.24 4.97
CA GLU A 76 0.53 5.16 3.84
C GLU A 76 -0.36 4.69 2.71
N PHE A 77 -0.31 3.39 2.37
CA PHE A 77 -1.17 2.81 1.34
C PHE A 77 -2.66 2.92 1.71
N GLU A 78 -3.04 2.55 2.93
CA GLU A 78 -4.42 2.67 3.42
C GLU A 78 -4.91 4.13 3.36
N LYS A 79 -4.05 5.09 3.73
CA LYS A 79 -4.39 6.51 3.69
C LYS A 79 -4.64 6.98 2.25
N THR A 80 -3.75 6.66 1.32
CA THR A 80 -3.89 7.03 -0.10
C THR A 80 -5.18 6.47 -0.69
N VAL A 81 -5.51 5.21 -0.41
CA VAL A 81 -6.76 4.60 -0.86
C VAL A 81 -7.97 5.27 -0.23
N THR A 82 -7.92 5.57 1.07
CA THR A 82 -9.01 6.26 1.77
C THR A 82 -9.25 7.68 1.22
N GLU A 83 -8.19 8.39 0.85
CA GLU A 83 -8.30 9.71 0.19
C GLU A 83 -8.91 9.59 -1.20
N ALA A 84 -8.54 8.56 -1.97
CA ALA A 84 -9.16 8.28 -3.26
C ALA A 84 -10.66 7.94 -3.14
N ILE A 85 -11.06 7.13 -2.14
CA ILE A 85 -12.48 6.84 -1.86
C ILE A 85 -13.26 8.13 -1.60
N LYS A 86 -12.68 9.07 -0.83
CA LYS A 86 -13.32 10.36 -0.53
C LYS A 86 -13.45 11.25 -1.76
N LYS A 87 -12.47 11.23 -2.66
CA LYS A 87 -12.52 11.98 -3.93
C LYS A 87 -13.52 11.38 -4.92
N ALA A 88 -13.72 10.06 -4.88
CA ALA A 88 -14.67 9.34 -5.73
C ALA A 88 -16.12 9.33 -5.19
N ALA A 89 -16.39 10.03 -4.08
CA ALA A 89 -17.71 10.16 -3.45
C ALA A 89 -18.37 11.50 -3.78
#